data_AF-A0A3R7FHL2-F1
#
_entry.id   AF-A0A3R7FHL2-F1
#
_cell.length_a   1.000
_cell.length_b   1.000
_cell.length_c   1.000
_cell.angle_alpha   90.00
_cell.angle_beta   90.00
_cell.angle_gamma   90.00
#
_symmetry.space_group_name_H-M   'P 1'
#
loop_
_entity.id
_entity.type
_entity.pdbx_description
1 polymer ?
#
loop_
_entity_poly.entity_id
_entity_poly.type
_entity_poly.pdbx_seq_one_letter_code
_entity_poly.pdbx_strand_id
1 'polypeptide(L)'
;MNDTRARIYQHIKSNPGVHFRELTRALDLATGQVQYHLARLDRVHSESVNGRTHYYTTSFDPWERHAIAFFQRETARDILVALMECETARPEEVADHLDIARSTLEHHLSSLTEHDIVEKRRSEGRVTLALCRPDSTVELLAAVDPTASDRLSDRFTRLLDRLFEGG
;
A
#
# COMPACT_ATOMS: atom_id res chain seq x y z
N MET A 1 -2.83 -10.81 29.21
CA MET A 1 -2.38 -9.89 28.14
C MET A 1 -1.96 -8.59 28.80
N ASN A 2 -0.75 -8.06 28.53
CA ASN A 2 -0.31 -6.78 29.10
C ASN A 2 -1.02 -5.66 28.30
N ASP A 3 -1.64 -4.70 28.99
CA ASP A 3 -2.39 -3.58 28.40
C ASP A 3 -1.61 -2.89 27.27
N THR A 4 -0.31 -2.67 27.43
CA THR A 4 0.56 -2.07 26.41
C THR A 4 0.69 -2.92 25.15
N ARG A 5 0.78 -4.26 25.26
CA ARG A 5 0.82 -5.14 24.08
C ARG A 5 -0.50 -5.12 23.33
N ALA A 6 -1.63 -5.08 24.04
CA ALA A 6 -2.94 -4.96 23.41
C ALA A 6 -3.07 -3.62 22.68
N ARG A 7 -2.63 -2.51 23.29
CA ARG A 7 -2.59 -1.19 22.66
C ARG A 7 -1.72 -1.15 21.41
N ILE A 8 -0.50 -1.71 21.46
CA ILE A 8 0.39 -1.81 20.29
C ILE A 8 -0.27 -2.63 19.18
N TYR A 9 -0.81 -3.81 19.50
CA TYR A 9 -1.46 -4.67 18.52
C TYR A 9 -2.67 -4.00 17.87
N GLN A 10 -3.54 -3.35 18.65
CA GLN A 10 -4.70 -2.64 18.11
C GLN A 10 -4.27 -1.46 17.23
N HIS A 11 -3.24 -0.72 17.63
CA HIS A 11 -2.75 0.38 16.80
C HIS A 11 -2.20 -0.10 15.45
N ILE A 12 -1.44 -1.20 15.42
CA ILE A 12 -0.96 -1.81 14.17
C ILE A 12 -2.12 -2.35 13.34
N LYS A 13 -3.14 -2.94 13.98
CA LYS A 13 -4.33 -3.44 13.29
C LYS A 13 -5.11 -2.31 12.62
N SER A 14 -5.26 -1.17 13.30
CA SER A 14 -5.94 0.01 12.77
C SER A 14 -5.10 0.82 11.79
N ASN A 15 -3.77 0.70 11.83
CA ASN A 15 -2.84 1.42 10.97
C ASN A 15 -1.82 0.44 10.36
N PRO A 16 -2.23 -0.43 9.41
CA PRO A 16 -1.33 -1.37 8.77
C PRO A 16 -0.16 -0.66 8.09
N GLY A 17 1.05 -1.16 8.31
CA GLY A 17 2.27 -0.58 7.77
C GLY A 17 2.85 0.57 8.62
N VAL A 18 2.28 0.86 9.80
CA VAL A 18 2.81 1.89 10.70
C VAL A 18 4.30 1.67 10.98
N HIS A 19 5.06 2.77 11.00
CA HIS A 19 6.49 2.73 11.28
C HIS A 19 6.79 2.68 12.78
N PHE A 20 7.96 2.15 13.15
CA PHE A 20 8.40 2.09 14.54
C PHE A 20 8.34 3.45 15.26
N ARG A 21 8.83 4.51 14.61
CA ARG A 21 8.84 5.87 15.20
C ARG A 21 7.43 6.43 15.39
N GLU A 22 6.51 6.07 14.51
CA GLU A 22 5.13 6.47 14.61
C GLU A 22 4.43 5.73 15.75
N LEU A 23 4.67 4.43 15.90
CA LEU A 23 4.21 3.66 17.08
C LEU A 23 4.65 4.28 18.40
N THR A 24 5.93 4.67 18.52
CA THR A 24 6.42 5.32 19.74
C THR A 24 5.71 6.64 20.04
N ARG A 25 5.43 7.44 18.99
CA ARG A 25 4.78 8.76 19.13
C ARG A 25 3.29 8.63 19.42
N ALA A 26 2.58 7.79 18.67
CA ALA A 26 1.13 7.64 18.77
C ALA A 26 0.69 6.98 20.08
N LEU A 27 1.54 6.13 20.67
CA LEU A 27 1.23 5.42 21.91
C LEU A 27 1.85 6.04 23.15
N ASP A 28 2.65 7.10 22.99
CA ASP A 28 3.46 7.73 24.03
C ASP A 28 4.31 6.71 24.82
N LEU A 29 5.10 5.93 24.08
CA LEU A 29 5.92 4.84 24.62
C LEU A 29 7.39 5.06 24.32
N ALA A 30 8.25 4.77 25.30
CA ALA A 30 9.68 4.77 25.08
C ALA A 30 10.10 3.67 24.09
N THR A 31 11.13 3.93 23.28
CA THR A 31 11.68 2.99 22.28
C THR A 31 11.88 1.57 22.83
N GLY A 32 12.51 1.45 24.00
CA GLY A 32 12.77 0.14 24.62
C GLY A 32 11.49 -0.62 24.98
N GLN A 33 10.42 0.09 25.38
CA GLN A 33 9.14 -0.54 25.68
C GLN A 33 8.48 -1.08 24.41
N VAL A 34 8.46 -0.30 23.33
CA VAL A 34 7.89 -0.75 22.05
C VAL A 34 8.66 -1.96 21.51
N GLN A 35 10.01 -1.92 21.52
CA GLN A 35 10.85 -3.06 21.13
C GLN A 35 10.56 -4.31 21.99
N TYR A 36 10.54 -4.16 23.32
CA TYR A 36 10.27 -5.25 24.24
C TYR A 36 8.92 -5.92 23.98
N HIS A 37 7.89 -5.11 23.73
CA HIS A 37 6.53 -5.59 23.51
C HIS A 37 6.34 -6.20 22.12
N LEU A 38 6.90 -5.60 21.06
CA LEU A 38 6.87 -6.13 19.70
C LEU A 38 7.55 -7.50 19.62
N ALA A 39 8.70 -7.68 20.27
CA ALA A 39 9.41 -8.96 20.31
C ALA A 39 8.61 -10.10 20.99
N ARG A 40 7.48 -9.79 21.62
CA ARG A 40 6.58 -10.73 22.33
C ARG A 40 5.18 -10.77 21.72
N LEU A 41 5.01 -10.22 20.52
CA LEU A 41 3.78 -10.25 19.76
C LEU A 41 3.96 -11.18 18.56
N ASP A 42 3.62 -12.47 18.72
CA ASP A 42 3.70 -13.47 17.64
C ASP A 42 2.69 -13.21 16.50
N ARG A 43 1.77 -12.26 16.69
CA ARG A 43 0.71 -11.88 15.75
C ARG A 43 1.04 -10.63 14.93
N VAL A 44 2.29 -10.20 14.97
CA VAL A 44 2.80 -9.02 14.25
C VAL A 44 3.97 -9.44 13.38
N HIS A 45 3.97 -9.00 12.13
CA HIS A 45 5.10 -9.10 11.21
C HIS A 45 5.73 -7.73 11.01
N SER A 46 7.02 -7.72 10.75
CA SER A 46 7.76 -6.55 10.32
C SER A 46 8.29 -6.75 8.91
N GLU A 47 8.07 -5.79 8.02
CA GLU A 47 8.61 -5.78 6.66
C GLU A 47 9.53 -4.58 6.47
N SER A 48 10.69 -4.78 5.83
CA SER A 48 11.63 -3.69 5.55
C SER A 48 11.51 -3.30 4.08
N VAL A 49 10.81 -2.19 3.84
CA VAL A 49 10.63 -1.64 2.49
C VAL A 49 11.43 -0.35 2.38
N ASN A 50 12.38 -0.30 1.44
CA ASN A 50 13.23 0.88 1.19
C ASN A 50 13.90 1.45 2.46
N GLY A 51 14.44 0.57 3.30
CA GLY A 51 15.17 0.95 4.52
C GLY A 51 14.29 1.38 5.71
N ARG A 52 12.97 1.26 5.60
CA ARG A 52 12.03 1.53 6.70
C ARG A 52 11.31 0.25 7.11
N THR A 53 11.28 -0.02 8.41
CA THR A 53 10.50 -1.13 8.98
C THR A 53 9.06 -0.71 9.20
N HIS A 54 8.14 -1.49 8.66
CA HIS A 54 6.69 -1.33 8.74
C HIS A 54 6.11 -2.53 9.46
N TYR A 55 5.11 -2.32 10.31
CA TYR A 55 4.48 -3.40 11.08
C TYR A 55 3.08 -3.72 10.58
N TYR A 56 2.75 -5.01 10.56
CA TYR A 56 1.49 -5.54 10.06
C TYR A 56 0.98 -6.63 11.01
N THR A 57 -0.33 -6.82 11.07
CA THR A 57 -0.90 -8.02 11.67
C THR A 57 -0.74 -9.23 10.75
N THR A 58 -0.82 -10.45 11.30
CA THR A 58 -0.81 -11.71 10.53
C THR A 58 -1.98 -11.86 9.53
N SER A 59 -2.95 -10.95 9.54
CA SER A 59 -4.07 -10.94 8.61
C SER A 59 -3.69 -10.50 7.20
N PHE A 60 -2.55 -9.81 7.04
CA PHE A 60 -2.07 -9.37 5.74
C PHE A 60 -1.04 -10.36 5.19
N ASP A 61 -1.23 -10.82 3.97
CA ASP A 61 -0.26 -11.64 3.24
C ASP A 61 0.96 -10.80 2.76
N PRO A 62 2.04 -11.43 2.26
CA PRO A 62 3.22 -10.69 1.80
C PRO A 62 2.93 -9.65 0.70
N TRP A 63 2.06 -9.98 -0.27
CA TRP A 63 1.70 -9.07 -1.36
C TRP A 63 0.95 -7.85 -0.81
N GLU A 64 -0.02 -8.08 0.08
CA GLU A 64 -0.79 -6.99 0.71
C GLU A 64 0.12 -6.06 1.52
N ARG A 65 1.09 -6.62 2.27
CA ARG A 65 2.06 -5.81 3.02
C ARG A 65 2.89 -4.91 2.12
N HIS A 66 3.32 -5.42 0.96
CA HIS A 66 4.06 -4.61 -0.02
C HIS A 66 3.16 -3.52 -0.62
N ALA A 67 1.95 -3.86 -1.05
CA ALA A 67 0.98 -2.90 -1.58
C ALA A 67 0.68 -1.77 -0.58
N ILE A 68 0.43 -2.09 0.69
CA ILE A 68 0.22 -1.11 1.77
C ILE A 68 1.43 -0.19 1.92
N ALA A 69 2.65 -0.73 1.92
CA ALA A 69 3.86 0.08 1.99
C ALA A 69 3.99 1.07 0.81
N PHE A 70 3.49 0.71 -0.38
CA PHE A 70 3.44 1.61 -1.53
C PHE A 70 2.35 2.67 -1.41
N PHE A 71 1.17 2.35 -0.86
CA PHE A 71 0.10 3.34 -0.66
C PHE A 71 0.47 4.46 0.31
N GLN A 72 1.35 4.20 1.28
CA GLN A 72 1.85 5.25 2.18
C GLN A 72 2.80 6.24 1.50
N ARG A 73 3.23 5.98 0.26
CA ARG A 73 4.13 6.85 -0.50
C ARG A 73 3.33 7.57 -1.57
N GLU A 74 3.19 8.88 -1.42
CA GLU A 74 2.39 9.76 -2.29
C GLU A 74 2.53 9.41 -3.78
N THR A 75 3.71 9.53 -4.38
CA THR A 75 3.89 9.23 -5.82
C THR A 75 3.56 7.78 -6.19
N ALA A 76 3.89 6.79 -5.36
CA ALA A 76 3.61 5.39 -5.67
C ALA A 76 2.10 5.10 -5.57
N ARG A 77 1.43 5.67 -4.58
CA ARG A 77 -0.03 5.65 -4.45
C ARG A 77 -0.68 6.27 -5.66
N ASP A 78 -0.22 7.45 -6.09
CA ASP A 78 -0.83 8.17 -7.21
C ASP A 78 -0.65 7.40 -8.53
N ILE A 79 0.49 6.71 -8.73
CA ILE A 79 0.68 5.75 -9.84
C ILE A 79 -0.36 4.63 -9.77
N LEU A 80 -0.52 4.00 -8.61
CA LEU A 80 -1.47 2.89 -8.45
C LEU A 80 -2.91 3.34 -8.71
N VAL A 81 -3.29 4.50 -8.19
CA VAL A 81 -4.58 5.13 -8.44
C VAL A 81 -4.80 5.37 -9.93
N ALA A 82 -3.84 5.99 -10.64
CA ALA A 82 -3.95 6.23 -12.07
C ALA A 82 -4.15 4.92 -12.87
N LEU A 83 -3.51 3.82 -12.43
CA LEU A 83 -3.68 2.51 -13.06
C LEU A 83 -5.02 1.84 -12.70
N MET A 84 -5.59 2.09 -11.52
CA MET A 84 -6.95 1.65 -11.19
C MET A 84 -7.99 2.32 -12.10
N GLU A 85 -7.75 3.57 -12.50
CA GLU A 85 -8.68 4.32 -13.35
C GLU A 85 -8.59 3.91 -14.83
N CYS A 86 -7.39 3.65 -15.35
CA CYS A 86 -7.20 3.44 -16.78
C CYS A 86 -7.25 1.97 -17.21
N GLU A 87 -7.31 1.00 -16.27
CA GLU A 87 -7.12 -0.46 -16.46
C GLU A 87 -5.75 -0.83 -17.05
N THR A 88 -5.39 -0.20 -18.17
CA THR A 88 -4.06 -0.21 -18.78
C THR A 88 -3.69 1.21 -19.22
N ALA A 89 -2.46 1.63 -18.97
CA ALA A 89 -1.96 2.95 -19.40
C ALA A 89 -0.54 2.87 -19.92
N ARG A 90 -0.16 3.73 -20.87
CA ARG A 90 1.23 3.85 -21.27
C ARG A 90 2.03 4.55 -20.18
N PRO A 91 3.31 4.20 -20.02
CA PRO A 91 4.14 4.89 -19.05
C PRO A 91 4.26 6.41 -19.28
N GLU A 92 4.20 6.87 -20.52
CA GLU A 92 4.20 8.31 -20.85
C GLU A 92 2.91 8.99 -20.35
N GLU A 93 1.76 8.38 -20.61
CA GLU A 93 0.45 8.89 -20.15
C GLU A 93 0.39 9.00 -18.62
N VAL A 94 0.93 8.01 -17.91
CA VAL A 94 1.00 8.04 -16.43
C VAL A 94 1.97 9.12 -15.94
N ALA A 95 3.13 9.27 -16.57
CA ALA A 95 4.11 10.29 -16.18
C ALA A 95 3.56 11.70 -16.38
N ASP A 96 2.92 11.95 -17.53
CA ASP A 96 2.31 13.23 -17.88
C ASP A 96 1.10 13.53 -16.98
N HIS A 97 0.26 12.53 -16.70
CA HIS A 97 -0.89 12.70 -15.81
C HIS A 97 -0.49 13.09 -14.38
N LEU A 98 0.62 12.53 -13.89
CA LEU A 98 1.13 12.78 -12.54
C LEU A 98 2.11 13.97 -12.46
N ASP A 99 2.40 14.63 -13.59
CA ASP A 99 3.40 15.70 -13.69
C ASP A 99 4.78 15.30 -13.09
N ILE A 100 5.24 14.09 -13.41
CA ILE A 100 6.54 13.56 -12.96
C ILE A 100 7.45 13.20 -14.13
N ALA A 101 8.76 13.30 -13.89
CA ALA A 101 9.74 12.84 -14.86
C ALA A 101 9.61 11.33 -15.14
N ARG A 102 9.81 10.94 -16.39
CA ARG A 102 9.77 9.53 -16.82
C ARG A 102 10.73 8.63 -16.03
N SER A 103 11.89 9.15 -15.66
CA SER A 103 12.89 8.47 -14.82
C SER A 103 12.38 8.23 -13.40
N THR A 104 11.64 9.18 -12.82
CA THR A 104 10.98 9.04 -11.51
C THR A 104 9.94 7.93 -11.57
N LEU A 105 9.08 7.94 -12.60
CA LEU A 105 8.11 6.87 -12.82
C LEU A 105 8.80 5.50 -12.95
N GLU A 106 9.84 5.38 -13.77
CA GLU A 106 10.58 4.12 -13.91
C GLU A 106 11.18 3.62 -12.59
N HIS A 107 11.70 4.52 -11.76
CA HIS A 107 12.21 4.15 -10.44
C HIS A 107 11.11 3.53 -9.56
N HIS A 108 9.93 4.14 -9.52
CA HIS A 108 8.79 3.58 -8.78
C HIS A 108 8.30 2.27 -9.40
N LEU A 109 8.20 2.20 -10.73
CA LEU A 109 7.77 1.00 -11.43
C LEU A 109 8.70 -0.18 -11.20
N SER A 110 10.02 0.03 -11.06
CA SER A 110 10.96 -1.05 -10.75
C SER A 110 10.56 -1.79 -9.48
N SER A 111 10.31 -1.06 -8.38
CA SER A 111 9.88 -1.66 -7.12
C SER A 111 8.46 -2.22 -7.19
N LEU A 112 7.53 -1.55 -7.88
CA LEU A 112 6.17 -2.06 -8.04
C LEU A 112 6.12 -3.36 -8.85
N THR A 113 6.98 -3.51 -9.84
CA THR A 113 7.10 -4.75 -10.63
C THR A 113 7.81 -5.87 -9.88
N GLU A 114 8.79 -5.53 -9.03
CA GLU A 114 9.53 -6.52 -8.22
C GLU A 114 8.61 -7.23 -7.21
N HIS A 115 7.56 -6.56 -6.74
CA HIS A 115 6.61 -7.11 -5.77
C HIS A 115 5.26 -7.51 -6.39
N ASP A 116 5.19 -7.71 -7.70
CA ASP A 116 3.98 -8.13 -8.42
C ASP A 116 2.75 -7.23 -8.14
N ILE A 117 2.97 -5.92 -7.97
CA ILE A 117 1.88 -4.94 -7.81
C ILE A 117 1.45 -4.43 -9.19
N VAL A 118 2.43 -4.07 -10.02
CA VAL A 118 2.25 -3.58 -11.39
C VAL A 118 3.03 -4.48 -12.33
N GLU A 119 2.47 -4.75 -13.50
CA GLU A 119 3.18 -5.43 -14.58
C GLU A 119 3.36 -4.53 -15.80
N LYS A 120 4.45 -4.76 -16.53
CA LYS A 120 4.72 -4.13 -17.82
C LYS A 120 4.40 -5.12 -18.93
N ARG A 121 3.29 -4.91 -19.63
CA ARG A 121 2.90 -5.71 -20.80
C ARG A 121 3.48 -5.08 -22.06
N ARG A 122 3.97 -5.93 -22.98
CA ARG A 122 4.44 -5.49 -24.30
C ARG A 122 3.53 -6.07 -25.36
N SER A 123 2.86 -5.19 -26.11
CA SER A 123 2.04 -5.56 -27.26
C SER A 123 2.36 -4.65 -28.43
N GLU A 124 2.54 -5.21 -29.62
CA GLU A 124 2.78 -4.47 -30.87
C GLU A 124 3.90 -3.42 -30.78
N GLY A 125 4.98 -3.73 -30.04
CA GLY A 125 6.11 -2.81 -29.83
C GLY A 125 5.85 -1.65 -28.85
N ARG A 126 4.69 -1.65 -28.17
CA ARG A 126 4.33 -0.65 -27.16
C ARG A 126 4.31 -1.28 -25.77
N VAL A 127 4.75 -0.51 -24.77
CA VAL A 127 4.71 -0.89 -23.36
C VAL A 127 3.45 -0.28 -22.73
N THR A 128 2.69 -1.11 -22.04
CA THR A 128 1.56 -0.69 -21.21
C THR A 128 1.73 -1.21 -19.78
N LEU A 129 1.29 -0.42 -18.83
CA LEU A 129 1.27 -0.72 -17.41
C LEU A 129 -0.12 -1.22 -17.03
N ALA A 130 -0.18 -2.24 -16.19
CA ALA A 130 -1.43 -2.74 -15.63
C ALA A 130 -1.20 -3.19 -14.18
N LEU A 131 -2.25 -3.14 -13.36
CA LEU A 131 -2.21 -3.77 -12.03
C LEU A 131 -2.25 -5.29 -12.18
N CYS A 132 -1.43 -6.01 -11.41
CA CYS A 132 -1.44 -7.47 -11.43
C CYS A 132 -2.74 -8.04 -10.80
N ARG A 133 -3.28 -7.33 -9.79
CA ARG A 133 -4.51 -7.70 -9.07
C ARG A 133 -5.41 -6.47 -8.88
N PRO A 134 -6.06 -5.95 -9.93
CA PRO A 134 -6.81 -4.69 -9.86
C PRO A 134 -7.83 -4.66 -8.70
N ASP A 135 -8.68 -5.68 -8.62
CA ASP A 135 -9.74 -5.79 -7.61
C ASP A 135 -9.18 -5.82 -6.19
N SER A 136 -8.23 -6.73 -5.91
CA SER A 136 -7.58 -6.81 -4.60
C SER A 136 -6.81 -5.54 -4.23
N THR A 137 -6.26 -4.83 -5.21
CA THR A 137 -5.53 -3.57 -4.96
C THR A 137 -6.51 -2.46 -4.53
N VAL A 138 -7.67 -2.40 -5.17
CA VAL A 138 -8.77 -1.47 -4.83
C VAL A 138 -9.34 -1.78 -3.44
N GLU A 139 -9.66 -3.04 -3.16
CA GLU A 139 -10.15 -3.49 -1.84
C GLU A 139 -9.17 -3.12 -0.73
N LEU A 140 -7.89 -3.40 -0.95
CA LEU A 140 -6.85 -3.14 0.03
C LEU A 140 -6.68 -1.65 0.29
N LEU A 141 -6.68 -0.81 -0.75
CA LEU A 141 -6.60 0.64 -0.60
C LEU A 141 -7.79 1.17 0.23
N ALA A 142 -9.01 0.73 -0.07
CA ALA A 142 -10.20 1.14 0.67
C ALA A 142 -10.17 0.69 2.13
N ALA A 143 -9.58 -0.49 2.41
CA ALA A 143 -9.45 -1.01 3.77
C ALA A 143 -8.42 -0.24 4.62
N VAL A 144 -7.32 0.23 4.02
CA VAL A 144 -6.21 0.87 4.76
C VAL A 144 -6.23 2.39 4.74
N ASP A 145 -6.82 3.00 3.72
CA ASP A 145 -7.09 4.44 3.68
C ASP A 145 -8.49 4.71 3.10
N PRO A 146 -9.55 4.61 3.95
CA PRO A 146 -10.91 4.93 3.54
C PRO A 146 -11.04 6.36 3.02
N THR A 147 -10.21 7.28 3.54
CA THR A 147 -10.26 8.68 3.10
C THR A 147 -9.65 8.89 1.73
N ALA A 148 -8.70 8.03 1.31
CA ALA A 148 -8.25 8.01 -0.08
C ALA A 148 -9.41 7.64 -0.98
N SER A 149 -10.18 6.59 -0.65
CA SER A 149 -11.38 6.22 -1.40
C SER A 149 -12.33 7.41 -1.61
N ASP A 150 -12.60 8.19 -0.57
CA ASP A 150 -13.50 9.36 -0.64
C ASP A 150 -12.97 10.51 -1.53
N ARG A 151 -11.66 10.59 -1.73
CA ARG A 151 -11.00 11.64 -2.55
C ARG A 151 -10.80 11.24 -4.01
N LEU A 152 -11.05 9.98 -4.37
CA LEU A 152 -10.77 9.43 -5.69
C LEU A 152 -11.97 9.56 -6.64
N SER A 153 -11.72 9.41 -7.95
CA SER A 153 -12.71 9.64 -9.00
C SER A 153 -13.90 8.66 -8.96
N ASP A 154 -15.03 9.05 -9.56
CA ASP A 154 -16.23 8.22 -9.78
C ASP A 154 -15.95 6.81 -10.31
N ARG A 155 -14.87 6.64 -11.09
CA ARG A 155 -14.50 5.35 -11.66
C ARG A 155 -13.97 4.38 -10.59
N PHE A 156 -13.20 4.87 -9.63
CA PHE A 156 -12.75 4.09 -8.47
C PHE A 156 -13.96 3.68 -7.62
N THR A 157 -14.88 4.62 -7.35
CA THR A 157 -16.15 4.32 -6.66
C THR A 157 -16.93 3.22 -7.37
N ARG A 158 -17.07 3.28 -8.71
CA ARG A 158 -17.71 2.21 -9.49
C ARG A 158 -16.97 0.87 -9.46
N LEU A 159 -15.66 0.86 -9.24
CA LEU A 159 -14.91 -0.39 -9.04
C LEU A 159 -15.25 -0.96 -7.66
N LEU A 160 -15.23 -0.12 -6.62
CA LEU A 160 -15.64 -0.53 -5.27
C LEU A 160 -17.08 -1.03 -5.23
N ASP A 161 -18.03 -0.31 -5.84
CA ASP A 161 -19.44 -0.70 -5.90
C ASP A 161 -19.58 -2.08 -6.53
N ARG A 162 -18.88 -2.34 -7.65
CA ARG A 162 -18.88 -3.65 -8.31
C ARG A 162 -18.33 -4.79 -7.42
N LEU A 163 -17.36 -4.48 -6.56
CA LEU A 163 -16.79 -5.45 -5.63
C LEU A 163 -17.73 -5.74 -4.46
N PHE A 164 -18.43 -4.71 -3.95
CA PHE A 164 -19.40 -4.87 -2.86
C PHE A 164 -20.75 -5.44 -3.30
N GLU A 165 -21.14 -5.28 -4.57
CA GLU A 165 -22.37 -5.86 -5.15
C GLU A 165 -22.24 -7.36 -5.48
N GLY A 166 -21.03 -7.92 -5.48
CA GLY A 166 -20.73 -9.31 -5.85
C GLY A 166 -20.58 -10.31 -4.69
N GLY A 167 -20.83 -9.89 -3.44
CA GLY A 167 -20.61 -10.68 -2.21
C GLY A 167 -21.86 -11.33 -1.61
#